data_AF-A0A942W330-F1
#
_entry.id   AF-A0A942W330-F1
#
_cell.length_a   1.000
_cell.length_b   1.000
_cell.length_c   1.000
_cell.angle_alpha   90.00
_cell.angle_beta   90.00
_cell.angle_gamma   90.00
#
_symmetry.space_group_name_H-M   'P 1'
#
loop_
_entity.id
_entity.type
_entity.pdbx_description
1 polymer ?
#
loop_
_entity_poly.entity_id
_entity_poly.type
_entity_poly.pdbx_seq_one_letter_code
_entity_poly.pdbx_strand_id
1 'polypeptide(L)' 'MSVSRNEKNGTWEVRTYYKNFDGKLKQTTKRGFKKKSEALKWEQDFKNQKKFNMNLKV' A
#
# COMPACT_ATOMS: atom_id res chain seq x y z
N MET A 1 -6.10 1.21 3.70
CA MET A 1 -5.04 1.74 2.82
C MET A 1 -5.58 3.04 2.24
N SER A 2 -4.73 4.04 1.99
CA SER A 2 -5.16 5.38 1.60
C SER A 2 -4.26 5.92 0.48
N VAL A 3 -4.86 6.46 -0.57
CA VAL A 3 -4.15 7.11 -1.68
C VAL A 3 -4.29 8.62 -1.55
N SER A 4 -3.18 9.34 -1.51
CA SER A 4 -3.14 10.79 -1.31
C SER A 4 -2.24 11.45 -2.34
N ARG A 5 -2.57 12.68 -2.76
CA ARG A 5 -1.73 13.46 -3.65
C ARG A 5 -0.80 14.33 -2.81
N ASN A 6 0.49 14.30 -3.12
CA ASN A 6 1.44 15.28 -2.62
C ASN A 6 1.36 16.53 -3.51
N GLU A 7 0.81 17.60 -2.95
CA GLU A 7 0.58 18.86 -3.67
C GLU A 7 1.88 19.57 -4.04
N LYS A 8 2.96 19.40 -3.26
CA LYS A 8 4.25 20.05 -3.52
C LYS A 8 4.92 19.55 -4.80
N ASN A 9 4.81 18.25 -5.06
CA ASN A 9 5.54 17.59 -6.15
C ASN A 9 4.59 17.08 -7.25
N GLY A 10 3.28 17.25 -7.07
CA GLY A 10 2.25 16.70 -7.95
C GLY A 10 2.15 15.16 -7.97
N THR A 11 2.99 14.46 -7.21
CA THR A 11 3.05 12.99 -7.17
C THR A 11 2.01 12.39 -6.23
N TRP A 12 1.56 11.18 -6.52
CA TRP A 12 0.70 10.39 -5.67
C TRP A 12 1.51 9.49 -4.72
N GLU A 13 0.96 9.27 -3.53
CA GLU A 13 1.48 8.36 -2.53
C GLU A 13 0.39 7.44 -2.00
N VAL A 14 0.77 6.22 -1.62
CA VAL A 14 -0.11 5.20 -1.03
C VAL A 14 0.39 4.88 0.36
N ARG A 15 -0.47 5.07 1.36
CA ARG A 15 -0.23 4.69 2.75
C ARG A 15 -0.96 3.39 3.05
N THR A 16 -0.23 2.39 3.51
CA THR A 16 -0.80 1.10 3.91
C THR A 16 -0.38 0.74 5.32
N TYR A 17 -1.25 -0.01 5.99
CA TYR A 17 -1.03 -0.54 7.33
C TYR A 17 -1.09 -2.05 7.24
N TYR A 18 -0.15 -2.73 7.87
CA TYR A 18 -0.15 -4.18 7.94
C TYR A 18 0.34 -4.64 9.31
N LYS A 19 -0.19 -5.78 9.76
CA LYS A 19 0.26 -6.44 10.98
C LYS A 19 1.45 -7.33 10.61
N ASN A 20 2.55 -7.17 11.33
CA ASN A 20 3.68 -8.06 11.21
C ASN A 20 3.42 -9.41 11.92
N PHE A 21 4.32 -10.37 11.72
CA PHE A 21 4.34 -11.64 12.45
C PHE A 21 4.46 -11.42 13.98
N ASP A 22 5.18 -10.38 14.39
CA ASP A 22 5.30 -9.91 15.78
C ASP A 22 4.04 -9.23 16.33
N GLY A 23 2.94 -9.20 15.54
CA GLY A 23 1.65 -8.67 15.96
C GLY A 23 1.57 -7.14 16.00
N LYS A 24 2.67 -6.43 15.75
CA LYS A 24 2.71 -4.96 15.70
C LYS A 24 2.15 -4.44 14.37
N LEU A 25 1.39 -3.35 14.44
CA LEU A 25 0.90 -2.66 13.27
C LEU A 25 2.03 -1.78 12.71
N LYS A 26 2.51 -2.07 11.49
CA LYS A 26 3.46 -1.23 10.77
C LYS A 26 2.75 -0.42 9.71
N GLN A 27 3.14 0.85 9.62
CA GLN A 27 2.78 1.72 8.51
C GLN A 27 3.88 1.66 7.44
N THR A 28 3.48 1.52 6.18
CA THR A 28 4.38 1.74 5.04
C THR A 28 3.76 2.75 4.09
N THR A 29 4.62 3.57 3.49
CA THR A 29 4.20 4.58 2.53
C THR A 29 5.01 4.41 1.26
N LYS A 30 4.35 4.08 0.15
CA LYS A 30 4.96 4.10 -1.17
C LYS A 30 4.68 5.45 -1.81
N ARG A 31 5.73 6.19 -2.16
CA ARG A 31 5.67 7.54 -2.73
C ARG A 31 6.18 7.56 -4.16
N GLY A 32 5.87 8.64 -4.89
CA GLY A 32 6.48 8.93 -6.20
C GLY A 32 5.68 8.45 -7.42
N PHE A 33 4.41 8.09 -7.26
CA PHE A 33 3.55 7.77 -8.39
C PHE A 33 3.24 9.03 -9.19
N LYS A 34 3.30 8.97 -10.53
CA LYS A 34 2.98 10.15 -11.35
C LYS A 34 1.46 10.28 -11.54
N LYS A 35 0.77 9.15 -11.71
CA LYS A 35 -0.69 9.11 -11.91
C LYS A 35 -1.41 8.47 -10.71
N LYS A 36 -2.63 8.93 -10.45
CA LYS A 36 -3.53 8.32 -9.45
C LYS A 36 -3.78 6.84 -9.75
N SER A 37 -3.94 6.50 -11.03
CA SER A 37 -4.22 5.14 -11.49
C SER A 37 -3.10 4.17 -11.13
N GLU A 38 -1.84 4.60 -11.20
CA GLU A 38 -0.68 3.78 -10.82
C GLU A 38 -0.67 3.52 -9.31
N ALA A 39 -0.97 4.55 -8.51
CA ALA A 39 -1.09 4.44 -7.06
C ALA A 39 -2.23 3.48 -6.66
N LEU A 40 -3.40 3.58 -7.31
CA LEU A 40 -4.53 2.67 -7.08
C LEU A 40 -4.21 1.23 -7.49
N LYS A 41 -3.56 1.02 -8.65
CA LYS A 41 -3.15 -0.31 -9.09
C LYS A 41 -2.19 -0.95 -8.09
N TRP A 42 -1.21 -0.19 -7.61
CA TRP A 42 -0.29 -0.67 -6.58
C TRP A 42 -1.00 -1.02 -5.27
N GLU A 43 -1.98 -0.23 -4.85
CA GLU A 43 -2.81 -0.54 -3.67
C GLU A 43 -3.55 -1.88 -3.83
N GLN A 44 -4.18 -2.09 -4.98
CA GLN A 44 -4.88 -3.34 -5.30
C GLN A 44 -3.94 -4.53 -5.33
N ASP A 45 -2.79 -4.42 -6.00
CA ASP A 45 -1.75 -5.44 -6.04
C ASP A 45 -1.25 -5.78 -4.62
N PHE A 46 -0.98 -4.77 -3.79
CA PHE A 46 -0.54 -4.97 -2.41
C PHE A 46 -1.60 -5.71 -1.56
N LYS A 47 -2.89 -5.37 -1.75
CA LYS A 47 -4.01 -6.07 -1.09
C LYS A 47 -4.12 -7.52 -1.57
N ASN A 48 -3.96 -7.78 -2.87
CA ASN A 48 -4.02 -9.13 -3.44
C ASN A 48 -2.85 -10.00 -2.96
N GLN A 49 -1.63 -9.47 -2.97
CA GLN A 49 -0.45 -10.17 -2.45
C GLN A 49 -0.62 -10.54 -0.96
N LYS A 50 -1.16 -9.63 -0.15
CA LYS A 50 -1.44 -9.91 1.27
C LYS A 50 -2.57 -10.92 1.47
N LYS A 51 -3.63 -10.88 0.65
CA LYS A 51 -4.71 -11.88 0.69
C LYS A 51 -4.20 -13.28 0.35
N PHE A 52 -3.31 -13.38 -0.64
CA PHE A 52 -2.66 -14.64 -1.00
C PHE A 52 -1.74 -15.14 0.13
N ASN A 53 -0.95 -14.25 0.73
CA ASN A 53 -0.01 -14.62 1.81
C ASN A 53 -0.71 -14.97 3.15
N MET A 54 -1.92 -14.47 3.40
CA MET A 54 -2.72 -14.87 4.57
C MET A 54 -3.39 -16.25 4.43
N ASN A 55 -3.46 -16.79 3.20
CA ASN A 55 -4.04 -18.11 2.92
C ASN A 55 -3.00 -19.25 2.87
N LEU A 56 -1.72 -18.96 3.10
CA LEU A 56 -0.67 -19.96 3.31
C LEU A 56 -0.47 -20.19 4.82
N LYS A 57 -1.50 -20.75 5.46
CA LYS A 57 -1.33 -21.56 6.67
C LYS A 57 -1.75 -22.98 6.30
N VAL A 58 -0.78 -23.74 5.79
CA VAL A 58 -0.80 -25.21 5.89
C VAL A 58 -0.48 -25.58 7.33
#